data_AF-A0A345HB82-F1
#
_entry.id   AF-A0A345HB82-F1
#
_cell.length_a   1.000
_cell.length_b   1.000
_cell.length_c   1.000
_cell.angle_alpha   90.00
_cell.angle_beta   90.00
_cell.angle_gamma   90.00
#
_symmetry.space_group_name_H-M   'P 1'
#
loop_
_entity.id
_entity.type
_entity.pdbx_description
1 polymer ?
#
loop_
_entity_poly.entity_id
_entity_poly.type
_entity_poly.pdbx_seq_one_letter_code
_entity_poly.pdbx_strand_id
1 'polypeptide(L)'
;MTENEKGINVLSLFDGISCAKLALERASVKINKYYSSEIDKSALKIQEHHYGADTNFIQLGDIRNINGLDLADEIDLVVFGSPCTNLSSINPVDRRGLEGSESRLFYEGY
;
A
#
# COMPACT_ATOMS: atom_id res chain seq x y z
N MET A 1 -9.28 -20.75 25.49
CA MET A 1 -9.55 -20.41 24.08
C MET A 1 -10.16 -19.03 24.11
N THR A 2 -9.35 -18.00 23.88
CA THR A 2 -9.77 -16.59 24.00
C THR A 2 -10.63 -16.21 22.80
N GLU A 3 -11.61 -15.35 23.04
CA GLU A 3 -12.56 -14.84 22.06
C GLU A 3 -11.83 -14.27 20.81
N ASN A 4 -12.19 -14.78 19.63
CA ASN A 4 -12.00 -14.18 18.31
C ASN A 4 -10.81 -13.21 18.13
N GLU A 5 -9.64 -13.70 17.72
CA GLU A 5 -8.75 -12.85 16.93
C GLU A 5 -9.37 -12.66 15.54
N LYS A 6 -10.29 -11.68 15.45
CA LYS A 6 -10.77 -11.14 14.19
C LYS A 6 -9.53 -10.60 13.47
N GLY A 7 -9.15 -11.25 12.37
CA GLY A 7 -8.10 -10.73 11.50
C GLY A 7 -8.54 -9.43 10.84
N ILE A 8 -7.60 -8.68 10.31
CA ILE A 8 -7.84 -7.40 9.64
C ILE A 8 -7.71 -7.52 8.13
N ASN A 9 -8.46 -6.71 7.39
CA ASN A 9 -8.23 -6.44 5.98
C ASN A 9 -7.45 -5.14 5.81
N VAL A 10 -6.39 -5.19 5.01
CA VAL A 10 -5.43 -4.08 4.86
C VAL A 10 -5.46 -3.59 3.42
N LEU A 11 -5.54 -2.27 3.25
CA LEU A 11 -5.29 -1.59 1.98
C LEU A 11 -3.96 -0.83 2.10
N SER A 12 -2.96 -1.28 1.35
CA SER A 12 -1.65 -0.64 1.26
C SER A 12 -1.50 0.06 -0.09
N LEU A 13 -1.38 1.38 -0.06
CA LEU A 13 -1.26 2.22 -1.24
C LEU A 13 0.19 2.69 -1.41
N PHE A 14 0.71 2.64 -2.64
CA PHE A 14 2.14 2.81 -2.91
C PHE A 14 2.97 1.80 -2.10
N ASP A 15 2.57 0.53 -2.18
CA ASP A 15 2.99 -0.54 -1.26
C ASP A 15 4.49 -0.89 -1.35
N GLY A 16 5.14 -0.55 -2.46
CA GLY A 16 6.54 -0.89 -2.71
C GLY A 16 6.76 -2.39 -2.58
N ILE A 17 7.70 -2.78 -1.73
CA ILE A 17 8.05 -4.19 -1.50
C ILE A 17 7.21 -4.88 -0.41
N SER A 18 6.01 -4.36 -0.12
CA SER A 18 5.08 -4.88 0.90
C SER A 18 5.61 -4.87 2.33
N CYS A 19 6.30 -3.79 2.71
CA CYS A 19 6.85 -3.62 4.06
C CYS A 19 5.77 -3.66 5.15
N ALA A 20 4.56 -3.14 4.89
CA ALA A 20 3.48 -3.13 5.86
C ALA A 20 2.98 -4.55 6.16
N LYS A 21 2.82 -5.41 5.13
CA LYS A 21 2.51 -6.84 5.31
C LYS A 21 3.54 -7.53 6.20
N LEU A 22 4.83 -7.38 5.88
CA LEU A 22 5.92 -7.97 6.66
C LEU A 22 5.92 -7.48 8.12
N ALA A 23 5.64 -6.20 8.35
CA ALA A 23 5.57 -5.63 9.70
C ALA A 23 4.40 -6.22 10.50
N LEU A 24 3.22 -6.34 9.89
CA LEU A 24 2.04 -6.95 10.51
C LEU A 24 2.24 -8.44 10.82
N GLU A 25 2.84 -9.19 9.90
CA GLU A 25 3.21 -10.59 10.11
C GLU A 25 4.19 -10.74 11.29
N ARG A 26 5.21 -9.88 11.36
CA ARG A 26 6.16 -9.85 12.50
C ARG A 26 5.52 -9.43 13.81
N ALA A 27 4.50 -8.59 13.76
CA ALA A 27 3.70 -8.23 14.92
C ALA A 27 2.68 -9.31 15.32
N SER A 28 2.64 -10.45 14.62
CA SER A 28 1.66 -11.53 14.81
C SER A 28 0.21 -11.06 14.67
N VAL A 29 -0.03 -10.04 13.83
CA VAL A 29 -1.38 -9.60 13.46
C VAL A 29 -1.91 -10.54 12.40
N LYS A 30 -3.08 -11.13 12.64
CA LYS A 30 -3.77 -11.95 11.64
C LYS A 30 -4.31 -11.07 10.52
N ILE A 31 -3.85 -11.29 9.29
CA ILE A 31 -4.31 -10.61 8.08
C ILE A 31 -5.28 -11.53 7.34
N ASN A 32 -6.48 -11.07 7.05
CA ASN A 32 -7.47 -11.82 6.27
C ASN A 32 -7.28 -11.57 4.78
N LYS A 33 -7.20 -10.30 4.38
CA LYS A 33 -6.88 -9.86 3.01
C LYS A 33 -5.87 -8.71 3.05
N TYR A 34 -4.95 -8.72 2.10
CA TYR A 34 -3.97 -7.65 1.91
C TYR A 34 -4.07 -7.14 0.47
N TYR A 35 -4.63 -5.95 0.31
CA TYR A 35 -4.75 -5.27 -0.96
C TYR A 35 -3.53 -4.36 -1.17
N SER A 36 -2.81 -4.55 -2.26
CA SER A 36 -1.57 -3.83 -2.60
C SER A 36 -1.74 -3.01 -3.87
N SER A 37 -1.57 -1.69 -3.79
CA SER A 37 -1.45 -0.82 -4.97
C SER A 37 0.02 -0.49 -5.20
N GLU A 38 0.56 -0.98 -6.33
CA GLU A 38 1.94 -0.76 -6.76
C GLU A 38 2.03 -0.92 -8.29
N ILE A 39 2.95 -0.18 -8.92
CA ILE A 39 3.19 -0.18 -10.36
C ILE A 39 4.67 -0.40 -10.75
N ASP A 40 5.61 -0.22 -9.82
CA ASP A 40 7.02 -0.45 -10.07
C ASP A 40 7.29 -1.94 -10.32
N LYS A 41 7.85 -2.23 -11.49
CA LYS A 41 8.06 -3.62 -11.96
C LYS A 41 9.02 -4.39 -11.07
N SER A 42 9.97 -3.72 -10.42
CA SER A 42 10.93 -4.38 -9.54
C SER A 42 10.28 -4.71 -8.20
N ALA A 43 9.52 -3.76 -7.65
CA ALA A 43 8.72 -3.97 -6.45
C ALA A 43 7.72 -5.12 -6.64
N LEU A 44 6.95 -5.12 -7.73
CA LEU A 44 5.99 -6.19 -8.05
C LEU A 44 6.66 -7.58 -8.14
N LYS A 45 7.88 -7.68 -8.69
CA LYS A 45 8.62 -8.96 -8.70
C LYS A 45 9.04 -9.42 -7.31
N ILE A 46 9.40 -8.48 -6.43
CA ILE A 46 9.75 -8.79 -5.03
C ILE A 46 8.50 -9.26 -4.29
N GLN A 47 7.37 -8.57 -4.48
CA GLN A 47 6.08 -8.98 -3.93
C GLN A 47 5.71 -10.39 -4.39
N GLU A 48 5.77 -10.67 -5.70
CA GLU A 48 5.46 -11.99 -6.27
C GLU A 48 6.37 -13.09 -5.69
N HIS A 49 7.68 -12.81 -5.56
CA HIS A 49 8.63 -13.77 -5.00
C HIS A 49 8.29 -14.17 -3.56
N HIS A 50 7.84 -13.22 -2.74
CA HIS A 50 7.54 -13.47 -1.32
C HIS A 50 6.09 -13.90 -1.05
N TYR A 51 5.14 -13.38 -1.82
CA TYR A 51 3.71 -13.43 -1.51
C TYR A 51 2.83 -13.93 -2.68
N GLY A 52 3.40 -14.27 -3.85
CA GLY A 52 2.62 -14.70 -5.03
C GLY A 52 1.81 -16.00 -4.84
N ALA A 53 2.19 -16.84 -3.87
CA ALA A 53 1.42 -18.03 -3.51
C ALA A 53 0.29 -17.77 -2.49
N ASP A 54 0.25 -16.57 -1.88
CA ASP A 54 -0.78 -16.17 -0.92
C ASP A 54 -2.01 -15.65 -1.66
N THR A 55 -3.08 -16.45 -1.70
CA THR A 55 -4.34 -16.06 -2.37
C THR A 55 -5.03 -14.85 -1.72
N ASN A 56 -4.63 -14.48 -0.51
CA ASN A 56 -5.14 -13.30 0.19
C ASN A 56 -4.32 -12.03 -0.09
N PHE A 57 -3.21 -12.14 -0.83
CA PHE A 57 -2.44 -11.02 -1.34
C PHE A 57 -2.97 -10.60 -2.71
N ILE A 58 -3.59 -9.42 -2.77
CA ILE A 58 -4.37 -8.96 -3.93
C ILE A 58 -3.70 -7.71 -4.50
N GLN A 59 -3.11 -7.83 -5.68
CA GLN A 59 -2.51 -6.70 -6.40
C GLN A 59 -3.59 -5.93 -7.17
N LEU A 60 -3.79 -4.66 -6.79
CA LEU A 60 -4.75 -3.74 -7.40
C LEU A 60 -4.15 -2.91 -8.53
N GLY A 61 -2.81 -2.80 -8.59
CA GLY A 61 -2.12 -1.99 -9.58
C GLY A 61 -2.14 -0.50 -9.27
N ASP A 62 -2.33 0.32 -10.30
CA ASP A 62 -2.28 1.79 -10.20
C ASP A 62 -3.44 2.36 -9.37
N ILE A 63 -3.10 3.13 -8.35
CA ILE A 63 -4.04 3.76 -7.42
C ILE A 63 -5.15 4.56 -8.11
N ARG A 64 -4.85 5.18 -9.25
CA ARG A 64 -5.82 6.03 -9.99
C ARG A 64 -6.97 5.24 -10.58
N ASN A 65 -6.86 3.91 -10.63
CA ASN A 65 -7.90 3.01 -11.11
C ASN A 65 -8.67 2.35 -9.95
N ILE A 66 -8.37 2.71 -8.70
CA ILE A 66 -9.02 2.16 -7.51
C ILE A 66 -10.12 3.11 -7.07
N ASN A 67 -11.35 2.62 -7.01
CA ASN A 67 -12.44 3.32 -6.34
C ASN A 67 -12.49 2.87 -4.87
N GLY A 68 -12.03 3.72 -3.95
CA GLY A 68 -11.97 3.39 -2.53
C GLY A 68 -13.32 3.02 -1.90
N LEU A 69 -14.44 3.49 -2.48
CA LEU A 69 -15.78 3.14 -2.01
C LEU A 69 -16.10 1.65 -2.18
N ASP A 70 -15.50 0.99 -3.18
CA ASP A 70 -15.74 -0.43 -3.45
C ASP A 70 -15.13 -1.33 -2.36
N LEU A 71 -14.20 -0.80 -1.57
CA LEU A 71 -13.49 -1.51 -0.49
C LEU A 71 -13.87 -0.99 0.90
N ALA A 72 -14.58 0.14 1.01
CA ALA A 72 -14.77 0.88 2.25
C ALA A 72 -15.44 0.05 3.37
N ASP A 73 -16.34 -0.87 3.03
CA ASP A 73 -17.09 -1.68 4.00
C ASP A 73 -16.28 -2.85 4.58
N GLU A 74 -15.12 -3.19 4.00
CA GLU A 74 -14.32 -4.33 4.47
C GLU A 74 -12.92 -3.97 4.98
N ILE A 75 -12.39 -2.77 4.70
CA ILE A 75 -11.03 -2.39 5.11
C ILE A 75 -10.98 -1.91 6.56
N ASP A 76 -10.09 -2.53 7.35
CA ASP A 76 -9.85 -2.14 8.75
C ASP A 76 -8.65 -1.19 8.90
N LEU A 77 -7.69 -1.28 7.97
CA LEU A 77 -6.44 -0.51 8.01
C LEU A 77 -6.05 -0.03 6.61
N VAL A 78 -5.85 1.29 6.47
CA VAL A 78 -5.21 1.88 5.30
C VAL A 78 -3.80 2.32 5.68
N VAL A 79 -2.82 1.92 4.88
CA VAL A 79 -1.43 2.39 4.98
C VAL A 79 -1.04 2.98 3.63
N PHE A 80 -0.36 4.13 3.63
CA PHE A 80 0.16 4.66 2.38
C PHE A 80 1.41 5.52 2.58
N GLY A 81 2.25 5.56 1.55
CA GLY A 81 3.43 6.41 1.47
C GLY A 81 3.64 6.89 0.05
N SER A 82 3.02 8.01 -0.32
CA SER A 82 3.13 8.52 -1.69
C SER A 82 4.55 8.99 -2.04
N PRO A 83 4.92 9.04 -3.34
CA PRO A 83 6.25 9.48 -3.76
C PRO A 83 6.61 10.86 -3.22
N CYS A 84 7.69 10.94 -2.44
CA CYS A 84 8.12 12.17 -1.78
C CYS A 84 9.02 13.06 -2.66
N THR A 85 9.18 12.74 -3.95
CA THR A 85 10.15 13.35 -4.86
C THR A 85 10.08 14.87 -4.87
N ASN A 86 8.89 15.47 -4.99
CA ASN A 86 8.73 16.93 -5.01
C ASN A 86 8.60 17.55 -3.61
N LEU A 87 8.37 16.74 -2.58
CA LEU A 87 8.35 17.15 -1.17
C LEU A 87 9.76 17.22 -0.56
N SER A 88 10.66 16.34 -1.00
CA SER A 88 11.95 16.14 -0.36
C SER A 88 12.86 17.37 -0.49
N SER A 89 13.46 17.79 0.63
CA SER A 89 14.39 18.93 0.65
C SER A 89 15.68 18.67 -0.11
N ILE A 90 16.00 17.40 -0.38
CA ILE A 90 17.22 17.00 -1.10
C ILE A 90 17.07 17.11 -2.62
N ASN A 91 15.85 17.22 -3.16
CA ASN A 91 15.63 17.31 -4.60
C ASN A 91 16.09 18.69 -5.10
N PRO A 92 17.15 18.78 -5.92
CA PRO A 92 17.66 20.07 -6.38
C PRO A 92 16.92 20.63 -7.60
N VAL A 93 16.03 19.85 -8.21
CA VAL A 93 15.41 20.14 -9.51
C VAL A 93 14.00 20.70 -9.36
N ASP A 94 13.11 19.98 -8.68
CA ASP A 94 11.69 20.34 -8.59
C ASP A 94 11.13 20.08 -7.19
N ARG A 95 10.88 21.17 -6.46
CA ARG A 95 10.42 21.18 -5.06
C ARG A 95 9.04 21.83 -4.88
N ARG A 96 8.16 21.68 -5.86
CA ARG A 96 6.79 22.22 -5.79
C ARG A 96 5.88 21.53 -4.75
N GLY A 97 6.41 20.60 -3.95
CA GLY A 97 5.65 19.90 -2.92
C GLY A 97 4.51 19.08 -3.52
N LEU A 98 3.32 19.16 -2.94
CA LEU A 98 2.12 18.44 -3.39
C LEU A 98 1.56 18.93 -4.74
N GLU A 99 2.06 20.03 -5.28
CA GLU A 99 1.72 20.49 -6.63
C GLU A 99 2.64 19.89 -7.71
N GLY A 100 3.73 19.23 -7.30
CA GLY A 100 4.66 18.56 -8.21
C GLY A 100 4.06 17.29 -8.83
N SER A 101 4.55 16.92 -10.02
CA SER A 101 3.98 15.82 -10.81
C SER A 101 4.03 14.45 -10.12
N GLU A 102 5.06 14.22 -9.29
CA GLU A 102 5.26 12.96 -8.58
C GLU A 102 4.51 12.97 -7.24
N SER A 103 4.67 14.04 -6.45
CA SER A 103 4.11 14.09 -5.10
C SER A 103 2.63 14.48 -5.03
N ARG A 104 2.03 14.96 -6.13
CA ARG A 104 0.56 15.16 -6.20
C ARG A 104 -0.25 13.88 -5.99
N LEU A 105 0.38 12.71 -6.19
CA LEU A 105 -0.26 11.41 -5.94
C LEU A 105 -0.65 11.20 -4.47
N PHE A 106 -0.17 12.04 -3.56
CA PHE A 106 -0.70 12.12 -2.19
C PHE A 106 -2.24 12.20 -2.15
N TYR A 107 -2.85 12.99 -3.05
CA TYR A 107 -4.31 13.18 -3.06
C TYR A 107 -5.09 11.96 -3.57
N GLU A 108 -4.43 10.98 -4.19
CA GLU A 108 -5.08 9.72 -4.57
C GLU A 108 -5.22 8.77 -3.37
N GLY A 109 -4.43 8.97 -2.31
CA GLY A 109 -4.50 8.19 -1.07
C GLY A 109 -5.21 8.87 0.10
N TYR A 110 -5.71 10.11 -0.10
CA TYR A 110 -6.42 10.92 0.90
C TYR A 110 -7.93 10.89 0.63
#